data_AF-A0A6A8DH79-F1
#
_entry.id   AF-A0A6A8DH79-F1
#
_cell.length_a   1.000
_cell.length_b   1.000
_cell.length_c   1.000
_cell.angle_alpha   90.00
_cell.angle_beta   90.00
_cell.angle_gamma   90.00
#
_symmetry.space_group_name_H-M   'P 1'
#
loop_
_entity.id
_entity.type
_entity.pdbx_description
1 polymer ?
#
loop_
_entity_poly.entity_id
_entity_poly.type
_entity_poly.pdbx_seq_one_letter_code
_entity_poly.pdbx_strand_id
1 'polypeptide(L)'
;MEYRDYWNQISEKTEELNSLISSYWSQYSNLESWQFWVVVSLLVLPLILLCFTIDQKRIFEIFFFGYTVHVIWTYADIVLERYSFFIHTYFLTPVLPYALNMTASALPVGFLLLYQYCTNNKKNFYLYTLILSAIFAFGFATIEVRLGLLEFNKGMNQFYIFVIDIVIAYISYWFTMIVRKFRQ
;
A
#
# COMPACT_ATOMS: atom_id res chain seq x y z
N MET A 1 20.96 30.37 11.50
CA MET A 1 19.75 29.84 12.18
C MET A 1 20.21 28.89 13.25
N GLU A 2 19.76 29.10 14.48
CA GLU A 2 19.98 28.15 15.56
C GLU A 2 19.04 26.94 15.42
N TYR A 3 19.35 25.85 16.13
CA TYR A 3 18.53 24.65 16.18
C TYR A 3 17.04 24.95 16.47
N ARG A 4 16.76 25.87 17.39
CA ARG A 4 15.39 26.24 17.77
C ARG A 4 14.65 26.98 16.66
N ASP A 5 15.35 27.82 15.90
CA ASP A 5 14.75 28.56 14.78
C ASP A 5 14.27 27.60 13.69
N TYR A 6 15.07 26.58 13.37
CA TYR A 6 14.68 25.55 12.40
C TYR A 6 13.44 24.77 12.89
N TRP A 7 13.43 24.33 14.15
CA TRP A 7 12.32 23.58 14.69
C TRP A 7 11.02 24.39 14.78
N ASN A 8 11.11 25.67 15.13
CA ASN A 8 9.94 26.56 15.14
C ASN A 8 9.35 26.70 13.73
N GLN A 9 10.19 26.94 12.71
CA GLN A 9 9.74 27.02 11.32
C GLN A 9 9.13 25.70 10.83
N ILE A 10 9.74 24.55 11.16
CA ILE A 10 9.19 23.24 10.82
C ILE A 10 7.83 23.04 11.48
N SER A 11 7.68 23.39 12.75
CA SER A 11 6.42 23.25 13.49
C SER A 11 5.32 24.11 12.89
N GLU A 12 5.60 25.39 12.61
CA GLU A 12 4.64 26.33 12.01
C GLU A 12 4.18 25.83 10.63
N LYS A 13 5.11 25.41 9.77
CA LYS A 13 4.78 24.87 8.45
C LYS A 13 4.02 23.55 8.51
N THR A 14 4.29 22.73 9.52
CA THR A 14 3.55 21.49 9.75
C THR A 14 2.11 21.77 10.19
N GLU A 15 1.89 22.78 11.02
CA GLU A 15 0.55 23.19 11.45
C GLU A 15 -0.28 23.76 10.28
N GLU A 16 0.32 24.64 9.46
CA GLU A 16 -0.29 25.14 8.23
C GLU A 16 -0.68 23.99 7.28
N LEU A 17 0.25 23.05 7.07
CA LEU A 17 0.03 21.88 6.21
C LEU A 17 -1.10 20.99 6.75
N ASN A 18 -1.11 20.68 8.04
CA ASN A 18 -2.14 19.85 8.67
C ASN A 18 -3.52 20.50 8.59
N SER A 19 -3.60 21.82 8.79
CA SER A 19 -4.84 22.57 8.61
C SER A 19 -5.35 22.45 7.17
N LEU A 20 -4.47 22.63 6.18
CA LEU A 20 -4.80 22.52 4.77
C LEU A 20 -5.29 21.11 4.40
N ILE A 21 -4.59 20.07 4.85
CA ILE A 21 -4.98 18.66 4.62
C ILE A 21 -6.34 18.37 5.24
N SER A 22 -6.59 18.84 6.47
CA SER A 22 -7.87 18.63 7.15
C SER A 22 -9.02 19.34 6.41
N SER A 23 -8.80 20.58 5.97
CA SER A 23 -9.79 21.31 5.16
C SER A 23 -10.03 20.64 3.81
N TYR A 24 -8.96 20.22 3.13
CA TYR A 24 -9.05 19.47 1.87
C TYR A 24 -9.85 18.18 2.05
N TRP A 25 -9.55 17.39 3.09
CA TRP A 25 -10.27 16.16 3.37
C TRP A 25 -11.76 16.43 3.60
N SER A 26 -12.08 17.43 4.45
CA SER A 26 -13.46 17.79 4.74
C SER A 26 -14.24 18.28 3.53
N GLN A 27 -13.57 18.89 2.55
CA GLN A 27 -14.22 19.47 1.37
C GLN A 27 -14.30 18.49 0.20
N TYR A 28 -13.29 17.62 0.03
CA TYR A 28 -13.14 16.79 -1.16
C TYR A 28 -13.11 15.29 -0.88
N SER A 29 -12.52 14.83 0.23
CA SER A 29 -12.36 13.40 0.56
C SER A 29 -13.30 12.90 1.65
N ASN A 30 -14.38 13.64 1.92
CA ASN A 30 -15.34 13.31 2.97
C ASN A 30 -16.27 12.15 2.55
N LEU A 31 -17.14 11.73 3.48
CA LEU A 31 -18.12 10.64 3.29
C LEU A 31 -19.15 10.89 2.17
N GLU A 32 -19.33 12.14 1.75
CA GLU A 32 -20.26 12.52 0.68
C GLU A 32 -19.65 12.30 -0.72
N SER A 33 -18.32 12.24 -0.80
CA SER A 33 -17.61 11.96 -2.05
C SER A 33 -17.71 10.48 -2.44
N TRP A 34 -17.98 10.18 -3.71
CA TRP A 34 -18.00 8.80 -4.19
C TRP A 34 -16.60 8.17 -4.17
N GLN A 35 -15.55 8.99 -4.33
CA GLN A 35 -14.15 8.59 -4.24
C GLN A 35 -13.80 8.02 -2.86
N PHE A 36 -14.34 8.61 -1.78
CA PHE A 36 -14.15 8.07 -0.43
C PHE A 36 -14.63 6.62 -0.34
N TRP A 37 -15.80 6.30 -0.94
CA TRP A 37 -16.33 4.94 -0.95
C TRP A 37 -15.50 3.98 -1.80
N VAL A 38 -14.83 4.46 -2.86
CA VAL A 38 -13.84 3.67 -3.60
C VAL A 38 -12.65 3.33 -2.70
N VAL A 39 -12.07 4.32 -2.01
CA VAL A 39 -10.95 4.13 -1.08
C VAL A 39 -11.35 3.17 0.06
N VAL A 40 -12.55 3.32 0.63
CA VAL A 40 -13.10 2.39 1.64
C VAL A 40 -13.24 0.98 1.07
N SER A 41 -13.74 0.84 -0.17
CA SER A 41 -13.89 -0.47 -0.79
C SER A 41 -12.55 -1.18 -1.00
N LEU A 42 -11.50 -0.44 -1.37
CA LEU A 42 -10.14 -0.95 -1.51
C LEU A 42 -9.53 -1.37 -0.15
N LEU A 43 -10.00 -0.79 0.96
CA LEU A 43 -9.65 -1.27 2.30
C LEU A 43 -10.47 -2.51 2.70
N VAL A 44 -11.79 -2.47 2.53
CA VAL A 44 -12.69 -3.45 3.16
C VAL A 44 -12.87 -4.71 2.33
N LEU A 45 -13.04 -4.60 1.00
CA LEU A 45 -13.34 -5.75 0.14
C LEU A 45 -12.23 -6.81 0.13
N PRO A 46 -10.93 -6.46 0.04
CA PRO A 46 -9.88 -7.48 0.09
C PRO A 46 -9.84 -8.18 1.45
N LEU A 47 -10.05 -7.48 2.57
CA LEU A 47 -10.10 -8.09 3.90
C LEU A 47 -11.29 -9.05 4.04
N ILE A 48 -12.47 -8.67 3.56
CA ILE A 48 -13.64 -9.56 3.53
C ILE A 48 -13.31 -10.81 2.70
N LEU A 49 -12.73 -10.64 1.51
CA LEU A 49 -12.34 -11.75 0.66
C LEU A 49 -11.32 -12.67 1.35
N LEU A 50 -10.35 -12.10 2.09
CA LEU A 50 -9.37 -12.86 2.84
C LEU A 50 -10.02 -13.75 3.90
N CYS A 51 -11.02 -13.24 4.64
CA CYS A 51 -11.73 -14.00 5.66
C CYS A 51 -12.37 -15.29 5.12
N PHE A 52 -12.79 -15.30 3.86
CA PHE A 52 -13.41 -16.47 3.22
C PHE A 52 -12.42 -17.40 2.51
N THR A 53 -11.24 -16.91 2.13
CA THR A 53 -10.32 -17.62 1.22
C THR A 53 -9.04 -18.12 1.89
N ILE A 54 -8.77 -17.72 3.13
CA ILE A 54 -7.52 -18.05 3.80
C ILE A 54 -7.41 -19.54 4.19
N ASP A 55 -6.26 -20.14 3.91
CA ASP A 55 -5.93 -21.49 4.38
C ASP A 55 -5.62 -21.51 5.89
N GLN A 56 -6.62 -21.91 6.68
CA GLN A 56 -6.55 -21.96 8.13
C GLN A 56 -5.42 -22.87 8.67
N LYS A 57 -4.95 -23.85 7.90
CA LYS A 57 -3.89 -24.78 8.36
C LYS A 57 -2.53 -24.11 8.45
N ARG A 58 -2.31 -23.03 7.68
CA ARG A 58 -1.04 -22.30 7.61
C ARG A 58 -1.21 -20.82 7.90
N ILE A 59 -2.24 -20.47 8.68
CA ILE A 59 -2.68 -19.10 8.94
C ILE A 59 -1.51 -18.20 9.38
N PHE A 60 -0.65 -18.68 10.28
CA PHE A 60 0.50 -17.93 10.76
C PHE A 60 1.53 -17.62 9.66
N GLU A 61 1.86 -18.59 8.81
CA GLU A 61 2.82 -18.40 7.71
C GLU A 61 2.28 -17.40 6.68
N ILE A 62 1.00 -17.56 6.34
CA ILE A 62 0.31 -16.74 5.34
C ILE A 62 0.15 -15.29 5.84
N PHE A 63 -0.31 -15.10 7.08
CA PHE A 63 -0.39 -13.76 7.67
C PHE A 63 0.98 -13.14 7.92
N PHE A 64 2.00 -13.93 8.26
CA PHE A 64 3.36 -13.41 8.38
C PHE A 64 3.87 -12.84 7.05
N PHE A 65 3.63 -13.55 5.94
CA PHE A 65 3.93 -13.06 4.60
C PHE A 65 3.17 -11.76 4.30
N GLY A 66 1.84 -11.75 4.46
CA GLY A 66 1.02 -10.56 4.18
C GLY A 66 1.37 -9.37 5.07
N TYR A 67 1.66 -9.61 6.35
CA TYR A 67 2.13 -8.59 7.28
C TYR A 67 3.48 -8.02 6.84
N THR A 68 4.40 -8.85 6.38
CA THR A 68 5.69 -8.39 5.86
C THR A 68 5.49 -7.49 4.63
N VAL A 69 4.61 -7.88 3.69
CA VAL A 69 4.24 -7.04 2.55
C VAL A 69 3.65 -5.71 3.03
N HIS A 70 2.69 -5.74 3.97
CA HIS A 70 2.07 -4.54 4.55
C HIS A 70 3.11 -3.56 5.12
N VAL A 71 4.01 -4.05 5.96
CA VAL A 71 5.01 -3.22 6.64
C VAL A 71 5.96 -2.59 5.63
N ILE A 72 6.54 -3.39 4.73
CA ILE A 72 7.53 -2.88 3.78
C ILE A 72 6.85 -1.91 2.79
N TRP A 73 5.64 -2.22 2.33
CA TRP A 73 4.89 -1.32 1.43
C TRP A 73 4.54 0.00 2.12
N THR A 74 4.07 -0.04 3.36
CA THR A 74 3.74 1.16 4.14
C THR A 74 4.95 2.09 4.27
N TYR A 75 6.13 1.56 4.59
CA TYR A 75 7.33 2.39 4.68
C TYR A 75 7.81 2.92 3.33
N ALA A 76 7.71 2.11 2.27
CA ALA A 76 8.03 2.58 0.92
C ALA A 76 7.12 3.73 0.50
N ASP A 77 5.81 3.59 0.73
CA ASP A 77 4.80 4.59 0.38
C ASP A 77 5.01 5.91 1.14
N ILE A 78 5.24 5.84 2.47
CA ILE A 78 5.58 7.03 3.28
C ILE A 78 6.77 7.81 2.70
N VAL A 79 7.78 7.11 2.16
CA VAL A 79 8.92 7.76 1.51
C VAL A 79 8.49 8.40 0.19
N LEU A 80 7.76 7.67 -0.64
CA LEU A 80 7.28 8.19 -1.93
C LEU A 80 6.37 9.42 -1.78
N GLU A 81 5.45 9.40 -0.82
CA GLU A 81 4.55 10.52 -0.50
C GLU A 81 5.31 11.72 0.06
N ARG A 82 6.21 11.49 1.02
CA ARG A 82 7.02 12.55 1.65
C ARG A 82 7.84 13.33 0.62
N TYR A 83 8.35 12.65 -0.40
CA TYR A 83 9.06 13.28 -1.49
C TYR A 83 8.17 13.62 -2.69
N SER A 84 6.85 13.44 -2.58
CA SER A 84 5.86 13.75 -3.62
C SER A 84 6.16 13.06 -4.95
N PHE A 85 6.62 11.81 -4.94
CA PHE A 85 6.74 10.97 -6.13
C PHE A 85 5.44 10.25 -6.46
N PHE A 86 4.72 9.82 -5.42
CA PHE A 86 3.49 9.04 -5.50
C PHE A 86 2.48 9.69 -4.54
N ILE A 87 1.39 10.24 -5.07
CA ILE A 87 0.48 11.09 -4.32
C ILE A 87 -0.92 10.50 -4.38
N HIS A 88 -1.49 10.21 -3.21
CA HIS A 88 -2.88 9.81 -3.07
C HIS A 88 -3.73 11.05 -2.79
N THR A 89 -4.60 11.41 -3.73
CA THR A 89 -5.42 12.63 -3.67
C THR A 89 -6.72 12.42 -2.87
N TYR A 90 -7.06 11.17 -2.56
CA TYR A 90 -8.20 10.79 -1.72
C TYR A 90 -7.75 9.77 -0.68
N PHE A 91 -8.13 9.99 0.58
CA PHE A 91 -7.69 9.19 1.70
C PHE A 91 -8.76 9.10 2.79
N LEU A 92 -8.69 8.07 3.62
CA LEU A 92 -9.72 7.75 4.62
C LEU A 92 -9.79 8.76 5.76
N THR A 93 -8.64 9.30 6.18
CA THR A 93 -8.53 10.23 7.29
C THR A 93 -7.24 11.04 7.15
N PRO A 94 -7.22 12.33 7.55
CA PRO A 94 -6.02 13.16 7.50
C PRO A 94 -4.93 12.75 8.50
N VAL A 95 -5.21 11.80 9.40
CA VAL A 95 -4.31 11.42 10.51
C VAL A 95 -3.42 10.21 10.19
N LEU A 96 -3.89 9.31 9.32
CA LEU A 96 -3.18 8.08 8.95
C LEU A 96 -2.51 8.24 7.58
N PRO A 97 -1.58 7.33 7.19
CA PRO A 97 -1.00 7.34 5.85
C PRO A 97 -2.10 7.36 4.77
N TYR A 98 -1.93 8.16 3.73
CA TYR A 98 -3.01 8.37 2.75
C TYR A 98 -3.29 7.10 1.94
N ALA A 99 -2.24 6.33 1.65
CA ALA A 99 -2.29 5.03 1.00
C ALA A 99 -2.79 3.84 1.86
N LEU A 100 -3.35 4.07 3.06
CA LEU A 100 -3.69 3.00 4.02
C LEU A 100 -4.56 1.89 3.40
N ASN A 101 -5.53 2.25 2.56
CA ASN A 101 -6.40 1.31 1.84
C ASN A 101 -5.59 0.32 0.98
N MET A 102 -4.54 0.80 0.32
CA MET A 102 -3.69 -0.02 -0.54
C MET A 102 -2.65 -0.78 0.28
N THR A 103 -1.93 -0.10 1.16
CA THR A 103 -0.79 -0.66 1.89
C THR A 103 -1.20 -1.63 2.99
N ALA A 104 -2.40 -1.49 3.57
CA ALA A 104 -2.89 -2.34 4.66
C ALA A 104 -3.87 -3.43 4.21
N SER A 105 -4.37 -3.37 2.98
CA SER A 105 -5.38 -4.31 2.49
C SER A 105 -5.12 -4.78 1.07
N ALA A 106 -5.36 -3.97 0.04
CA ALA A 106 -5.39 -4.45 -1.34
C ALA A 106 -4.09 -5.16 -1.76
N LEU A 107 -2.93 -4.54 -1.49
CA LEU A 107 -1.63 -5.11 -1.85
C LEU A 107 -1.25 -6.30 -0.96
N PRO A 108 -1.28 -6.20 0.40
CA PRO A 108 -1.01 -7.34 1.26
C PRO A 108 -1.89 -8.55 0.96
N VAL A 109 -3.19 -8.35 0.82
CA VAL A 109 -4.15 -9.43 0.53
C VAL A 109 -3.87 -10.03 -0.84
N GLY A 110 -3.67 -9.19 -1.87
CA GLY A 110 -3.37 -9.67 -3.23
C GLY A 110 -2.14 -10.59 -3.25
N PHE A 111 -1.02 -10.11 -2.70
CA PHE A 111 0.22 -10.90 -2.64
C PHE A 111 0.11 -12.11 -1.70
N LEU A 112 -0.62 -11.99 -0.58
CA LEU A 112 -0.85 -13.09 0.34
C LEU A 112 -1.62 -14.22 -0.34
N LEU A 113 -2.68 -13.91 -1.08
CA LEU A 113 -3.47 -14.91 -1.79
C LEU A 113 -2.68 -15.53 -2.95
N LEU A 114 -1.85 -14.73 -3.62
CA LEU A 114 -0.89 -15.23 -4.60
C LEU A 114 0.10 -16.21 -3.97
N TYR A 115 0.66 -15.86 -2.82
CA TYR A 115 1.59 -16.70 -2.06
C TYR A 115 0.93 -18.03 -1.67
N GLN A 116 -0.28 -17.98 -1.09
CA GLN A 116 -0.99 -19.20 -0.71
C GLN A 116 -1.28 -20.07 -1.94
N TYR A 117 -1.72 -19.45 -3.05
CA TYR A 117 -2.02 -20.17 -4.28
C TYR A 117 -0.79 -20.88 -4.84
N CYS A 118 0.34 -20.17 -4.92
CA CYS A 118 1.57 -20.72 -5.48
C CYS A 118 2.12 -21.87 -4.62
N THR A 119 2.11 -21.71 -3.30
CA THR A 119 2.63 -22.73 -2.37
C THR A 119 1.71 -23.94 -2.24
N ASN A 120 0.38 -23.77 -2.34
CA ASN A 120 -0.57 -24.88 -2.32
C ASN A 120 -0.57 -25.68 -3.64
N ASN A 121 -0.39 -25.01 -4.78
CA ASN A 121 -0.45 -25.62 -6.11
C ASN A 121 0.93 -25.88 -6.74
N LYS A 122 2.02 -25.69 -5.98
CA LYS A 122 3.42 -25.81 -6.44
C LYS A 122 3.69 -25.00 -7.72
N LYS A 123 3.11 -23.81 -7.83
CA LYS A 123 3.33 -22.88 -8.95
C LYS A 123 4.56 -22.01 -8.68
N ASN A 124 5.15 -21.47 -9.76
CA ASN A 124 6.31 -20.59 -9.65
C ASN A 124 5.89 -19.22 -9.10
N PHE A 125 6.16 -18.97 -7.83
CA PHE A 125 5.84 -17.72 -7.16
C PHE A 125 6.40 -16.50 -7.91
N TYR A 126 7.65 -16.54 -8.37
CA TYR A 126 8.30 -15.41 -9.03
C TYR A 126 7.55 -14.95 -10.29
N LEU A 127 7.11 -15.90 -11.13
CA LEU A 127 6.36 -15.60 -12.34
C LEU A 127 4.99 -14.97 -12.02
N TYR A 128 4.27 -15.56 -11.06
CA TYR A 128 2.96 -15.07 -10.67
C TYR A 128 3.03 -13.70 -9.99
N THR A 129 4.13 -13.40 -9.28
CA THR A 129 4.39 -12.06 -8.75
C THR A 129 4.51 -11.05 -9.87
N LEU A 130 5.26 -11.33 -10.94
CA LEU A 130 5.36 -10.42 -12.09
C LEU A 130 3.97 -10.12 -12.69
N ILE A 131 3.11 -11.14 -12.81
CA ILE A 131 1.76 -10.95 -13.34
C ILE A 131 0.93 -10.07 -12.40
N LEU A 132 0.94 -10.35 -11.10
CA LEU A 132 0.14 -9.59 -10.14
C LEU A 132 0.64 -8.15 -9.97
N SER A 133 1.96 -7.94 -9.91
CA SER A 133 2.57 -6.61 -9.91
C SER A 133 2.20 -5.84 -11.18
N ALA A 134 2.15 -6.49 -12.35
CA ALA A 134 1.71 -5.82 -13.58
C ALA A 134 0.23 -5.42 -13.52
N ILE A 135 -0.63 -6.25 -12.91
CA ILE A 135 -2.05 -5.93 -12.71
C ILE A 135 -2.20 -4.72 -11.77
N PHE A 136 -1.46 -4.66 -10.66
CA PHE A 136 -1.51 -3.52 -9.74
C PHE A 136 -0.95 -2.25 -10.39
N ALA A 137 0.25 -2.32 -10.96
CA ALA A 137 0.92 -1.15 -11.50
C ALA A 137 0.28 -0.61 -12.80
N PHE A 138 -0.03 -1.49 -13.77
CA PHE A 138 -0.53 -1.04 -15.08
C PHE A 138 -2.04 -1.14 -15.21
N GLY A 139 -2.71 -1.96 -14.39
CA GLY A 139 -4.17 -2.04 -14.32
C GLY A 139 -4.72 -1.04 -13.31
N PHE A 140 -4.59 -1.35 -12.01
CA PHE A 140 -5.19 -0.58 -10.93
C PHE A 140 -4.68 0.86 -10.88
N ALA A 141 -3.36 1.09 -10.84
CA ALA A 141 -2.83 2.45 -10.73
C ALA A 141 -3.20 3.30 -11.96
N THR A 142 -3.32 2.71 -13.16
CA THR A 142 -3.82 3.43 -14.35
C THR A 142 -5.27 3.87 -14.20
N ILE A 143 -6.12 3.02 -13.61
CA ILE A 143 -7.51 3.37 -13.33
C ILE A 143 -7.55 4.49 -12.29
N GLU A 144 -6.80 4.38 -11.20
CA GLU A 144 -6.75 5.39 -10.14
C GLU A 144 -6.27 6.75 -10.66
N VAL A 145 -5.24 6.78 -11.52
CA VAL A 145 -4.79 8.01 -12.18
C VAL A 145 -5.89 8.63 -13.04
N ARG A 146 -6.62 7.82 -13.83
CA ARG A 146 -7.72 8.32 -14.67
C ARG A 146 -8.90 8.84 -13.86
N LEU A 147 -9.14 8.27 -12.68
CA LEU A 147 -10.17 8.71 -11.75
C LEU A 147 -9.72 9.88 -10.87
N GLY A 148 -8.46 10.32 -11.01
CA GLY A 148 -7.89 11.39 -10.20
C GLY A 148 -7.71 11.02 -8.73
N LEU A 149 -7.58 9.73 -8.40
CA LEU A 149 -7.32 9.20 -7.06
C LEU A 149 -5.82 9.12 -6.75
N LEU A 150 -4.99 9.16 -7.80
CA LEU A 150 -3.56 8.93 -7.74
C LEU A 150 -2.84 9.85 -8.72
N GLU A 151 -1.74 10.44 -8.28
CA GLU A 151 -0.89 11.29 -9.12
C GLU A 151 0.57 10.86 -9.01
N PHE A 152 1.22 10.78 -10.17
CA PHE A 152 2.65 10.57 -10.29
C PHE A 152 3.36 11.89 -10.56
N ASN A 153 4.45 12.15 -9.86
CA ASN A 153 5.19 13.40 -10.00
C ASN A 153 6.71 13.14 -9.97
N LYS A 154 7.52 14.15 -10.33
CA LYS A 154 8.99 14.12 -10.31
C LYS A 154 9.61 12.94 -11.09
N GLY A 155 9.00 12.56 -12.21
CA GLY A 155 9.48 11.49 -13.08
C GLY A 155 9.10 10.06 -12.63
N MET A 156 8.37 9.93 -11.52
CA MET A 156 7.72 8.68 -11.12
C MET A 156 6.68 8.26 -12.17
N ASN A 157 6.46 6.95 -12.31
CA ASN A 157 5.47 6.37 -13.22
C ASN A 157 5.11 4.94 -12.77
N GLN A 158 4.18 4.31 -13.48
CA GLN A 158 3.70 2.96 -13.17
C GLN A 158 4.81 1.90 -13.22
N PHE A 159 5.84 2.07 -14.06
CA PHE A 159 6.94 1.10 -14.13
C PHE A 159 7.72 1.05 -12.82
N TYR A 160 7.89 2.18 -12.13
CA TYR A 160 8.49 2.15 -10.79
C TYR A 160 7.62 1.40 -9.79
N ILE A 161 6.30 1.60 -9.78
CA ILE A 161 5.38 0.84 -8.92
C ILE A 161 5.48 -0.66 -9.19
N PHE A 162 5.52 -1.05 -10.47
CA PHE A 162 5.73 -2.43 -10.88
C PHE A 162 7.02 -3.04 -10.29
N VAL A 163 8.14 -2.32 -10.36
CA VAL A 163 9.41 -2.78 -9.81
C VAL A 163 9.38 -2.86 -8.28
N ILE A 164 8.81 -1.85 -7.61
CA ILE A 164 8.72 -1.82 -6.14
C ILE A 164 7.85 -3.00 -5.67
N ASP A 165 6.71 -3.28 -6.33
CA ASP A 165 5.83 -4.41 -6.01
C ASP A 165 6.60 -5.74 -6.03
N ILE A 166 7.40 -5.95 -7.08
CA ILE A 166 8.23 -7.16 -7.24
C ILE A 166 9.25 -7.28 -6.11
N VAL A 167 9.99 -6.20 -5.86
CA VAL A 167 11.03 -6.17 -4.83
C VAL A 167 10.43 -6.49 -3.46
N ILE A 168 9.31 -5.87 -3.12
CA ILE A 168 8.65 -6.05 -1.82
C ILE A 168 8.09 -7.47 -1.69
N ALA A 169 7.44 -8.01 -2.71
CA ALA A 169 6.96 -9.38 -2.70
C ALA A 169 8.10 -10.41 -2.57
N TYR A 170 9.24 -10.20 -3.24
CA TYR A 170 10.39 -11.10 -3.18
C TYR A 170 11.10 -11.05 -1.82
N ILE A 171 11.32 -9.86 -1.27
CA ILE A 171 11.86 -9.70 0.09
C ILE A 171 10.95 -10.41 1.09
N SER A 172 9.63 -10.19 1.00
CA SER A 172 8.64 -10.81 1.89
C SER A 172 8.62 -12.33 1.77
N TYR A 173 8.76 -12.85 0.54
CA TYR A 173 8.87 -14.28 0.27
C TYR A 173 10.10 -14.88 0.91
N TRP A 174 11.29 -14.32 0.67
CA TRP A 174 12.54 -14.82 1.25
C TRP A 174 12.51 -14.76 2.77
N PHE A 175 11.98 -13.68 3.34
CA PHE A 175 11.86 -13.56 4.80
C PHE A 175 10.93 -14.63 5.38
N THR A 176 9.78 -14.87 4.74
CA THR A 176 8.84 -15.94 5.13
C THR A 176 9.48 -17.32 5.01
N MET A 177 10.21 -17.59 3.94
CA MET A 177 10.90 -18.86 3.73
C MET A 177 12.01 -19.10 4.75
N ILE A 178 12.73 -18.06 5.17
CA ILE A 178 13.73 -18.14 6.25
C ILE A 178 13.04 -18.50 7.57
N VAL A 179 11.99 -17.78 7.96
CA VAL A 179 11.25 -18.03 9.21
C VAL A 179 10.65 -19.44 9.23
N ARG A 180 10.11 -19.89 8.09
CA ARG A 180 9.57 -21.25 7.96
C ARG A 180 10.63 -22.34 8.20
N LYS A 181 11.88 -22.13 7.79
CA LYS A 181 12.97 -23.09 8.06
C LYS A 181 13.31 -23.22 9.54
N PHE A 182 13.13 -22.16 10.34
CA PHE A 182 13.39 -22.20 11.78
C PHE A 182 12.28 -22.88 12.60
N ARG A 183 11.09 -23.06 12.00
CA ARG A 183 9.94 -23.71 12.65
C ARG A 183 9.89 -25.23 12.41
N GLN A 184 10.65 -25.73 11.43
CA GLN A 184 10.79 -27.15 11.11
C GLN A 184 11.96 -27.76 11.88
#